data_AF-A0A2S7IHZ7-F1
#
_entry.id   AF-A0A2S7IHZ7-F1
#
_cell.length_a   1.000
_cell.length_b   1.000
_cell.length_c   1.000
_cell.angle_alpha   90.00
_cell.angle_beta   90.00
_cell.angle_gamma   90.00
#
_symmetry.space_group_name_H-M   'P 1'
#
loop_
_entity.id
_entity.type
_entity.pdbx_description
1 polymer ?
#
loop_
_entity_poly.entity_id
_entity_poly.type
_entity_poly.pdbx_seq_one_letter_code
_entity_poly.pdbx_strand_id
1 'polypeptide(L)' 'METLQIGDQVIHKPEEGHELINDGQAMEVLQLEGNTVVCQTENGPRSIPASEIIKGTTVIKGYVGG' A
#
# COMPACT_ATOMS: atom_id res chain seq x y z
N MET A 1 10.40 -13.30 7.18
CA MET A 1 9.16 -12.54 6.93
C MET A 1 9.48 -11.11 7.32
N GLU A 2 9.53 -10.19 6.36
CA GLU A 2 9.72 -8.77 6.69
C GLU A 2 8.45 -8.27 7.36
N THR A 3 8.58 -7.75 8.58
CA THR A 3 7.47 -7.14 9.32
C THR A 3 7.25 -5.73 8.78
N LEU A 4 6.00 -5.38 8.47
CA LEU A 4 5.62 -3.98 8.21
C LEU A 4 5.82 -3.15 9.47
N GLN A 5 6.29 -1.91 9.29
CA GLN A 5 6.51 -0.94 10.36
C GLN A 5 5.90 0.41 9.99
N ILE A 6 5.57 1.21 10.99
CA ILE A 6 5.15 2.60 10.78
C ILE A 6 6.31 3.37 10.12
N GLY A 7 6.00 4.15 9.09
CA GLY A 7 6.96 4.84 8.23
C GLY A 7 7.46 4.02 7.04
N ASP A 8 7.11 2.73 6.94
CA ASP A 8 7.41 1.96 5.72
C ASP A 8 6.63 2.53 4.52
N GLN A 9 7.27 2.52 3.35
CA GLN A 9 6.57 2.73 2.09
C GLN A 9 5.96 1.42 1.60
N VAL A 10 4.70 1.48 1.20
CA VAL A 10 3.92 0.34 0.74
C VAL A 10 3.07 0.67 -0.47
N ILE A 11 2.68 -0.34 -1.24
CA ILE A 11 1.83 -0.17 -2.42
C ILE A 11 0.56 -0.99 -2.22
N HIS A 12 -0.58 -0.45 -2.64
CA HIS A 12 -1.84 -1.19 -2.69
C HIS A 12 -1.82 -2.17 -3.85
N LYS A 13 -1.94 -3.46 -3.56
CA LYS A 13 -2.20 -4.52 -4.52
C LYS A 13 -3.57 -5.14 -4.22
N PRO A 14 -4.63 -4.65 -4.88
CA PRO A 14 -5.94 -5.26 -4.79
C PRO A 14 -5.97 -6.66 -5.44
N GLU A 15 -6.99 -7.44 -5.11
CA GLU A 15 -7.38 -8.61 -5.91
C GLU A 15 -7.79 -8.19 -7.35
N GLU A 16 -7.63 -9.10 -8.31
CA GLU A 16 -7.88 -8.78 -9.73
C GLU A 16 -9.28 -8.18 -9.94
N GLY A 17 -9.34 -6.99 -10.56
CA GLY A 17 -10.59 -6.29 -10.89
C GLY A 17 -11.03 -5.19 -9.92
N HIS A 18 -10.29 -4.96 -8.83
CA HIS A 18 -10.56 -3.85 -7.90
C HIS A 18 -9.70 -2.61 -8.21
N GLU A 19 -10.22 -1.42 -7.87
CA GLU A 19 -9.52 -0.15 -8.10
C GLU A 19 -8.25 -0.04 -7.24
N LEU A 20 -7.18 0.51 -7.83
CA LEU A 20 -5.96 0.83 -7.11
C LEU A 20 -6.20 2.01 -6.15
N ILE A 21 -5.53 1.97 -5.01
CA ILE A 21 -5.52 3.07 -4.05
C ILE A 21 -4.28 3.89 -4.37
N ASN A 22 -4.41 5.21 -4.34
CA ASN A 22 -3.31 6.15 -4.63
C ASN A 22 -2.69 5.90 -6.01
N ASP A 23 -3.51 5.48 -7.00
CA ASP A 23 -3.09 5.13 -8.37
C ASP A 23 -1.95 4.10 -8.45
N GLY A 24 -1.83 3.23 -7.44
CA GLY A 24 -0.73 2.25 -7.34
C GLY A 24 0.61 2.86 -6.95
N GLN A 25 0.64 4.12 -6.53
CA GLN A 25 1.82 4.78 -5.99
C GLN A 25 2.10 4.35 -4.56
N ALA A 26 3.34 4.56 -4.13
CA ALA A 26 3.76 4.30 -2.77
C ALA A 26 2.98 5.18 -1.77
N MET A 27 2.58 4.56 -0.67
CA MET A 27 1.91 5.17 0.47
C MET A 27 2.74 4.92 1.71
N GLU A 28 2.68 5.84 2.68
CA GLU A 28 3.40 5.69 3.94
C GLU A 28 2.51 5.05 5.01
N VAL A 29 3.01 4.04 5.72
CA VAL A 29 2.29 3.41 6.82
C VAL A 29 2.24 4.35 8.02
N LEU A 30 1.05 4.78 8.41
CA LEU A 30 0.81 5.59 9.60
C LEU A 30 0.51 4.74 10.84
N GLN A 31 -0.23 3.65 10.66
CA GLN A 31 -0.65 2.79 11.77
C GLN A 31 -0.87 1.35 11.30
N LEU A 32 -0.57 0.39 12.17
CA LEU A 32 -0.81 -1.04 11.95
C LEU A 32 -1.90 -1.51 12.92
N GLU A 33 -3.01 -1.98 12.39
CA GLU A 33 -4.17 -2.45 13.14
C GLU A 33 -4.43 -3.93 12.84
N GLY A 34 -3.49 -4.80 13.25
CA GLY A 34 -3.63 -6.26 13.19
C GLY A 34 -3.83 -6.83 11.77
N ASN A 35 -5.04 -6.70 11.25
CA ASN A 35 -5.46 -7.15 9.92
C ASN A 35 -5.57 -6.01 8.88
N THR A 36 -5.48 -4.76 9.32
CA THR A 36 -5.50 -3.57 8.45
C THR A 36 -4.31 -2.66 8.71
N VAL A 37 -3.97 -1.86 7.72
CA VAL A 37 -2.88 -0.89 7.75
C VAL A 37 -3.45 0.46 7.32
N VAL A 38 -3.26 1.48 8.14
CA VAL A 38 -3.60 2.86 7.79
C VAL A 38 -2.42 3.45 7.03
N CYS A 39 -2.64 3.85 5.80
CA CYS A 39 -1.62 4.46 4.95
C CYS A 39 -1.99 5.90 4.59
N GLN A 40 -0.99 6.78 4.53
CA GLN A 40 -1.15 8.13 3.99
C GLN A 40 -1.20 8.06 2.46
N THR A 41 -2.32 8.52 1.89
CA THR A 41 -2.48 8.71 0.44
C THR A 41 -2.51 10.21 0.11
N GLU A 42 -2.46 10.56 -1.17
CA GLU A 42 -2.63 11.95 -1.62
C GLU A 42 -4.00 12.54 -1.23
N ASN A 43 -5.02 11.68 -1.15
CA ASN A 43 -6.39 12.05 -0.79
C ASN A 43 -6.65 12.01 0.73
N GLY A 44 -5.63 11.66 1.53
CA GLY A 44 -5.70 11.54 2.98
C GLY A 44 -5.43 10.11 3.49
N PRO A 45 -5.49 9.90 4.82
CA PRO A 45 -5.30 8.58 5.42
C PRO A 45 -6.39 7.59 4.98
N ARG A 46 -6.00 6.37 4.62
CA ARG A 46 -6.92 5.30 4.24
C ARG A 46 -6.54 3.98 4.92
N SER A 47 -7.54 3.27 5.43
CA SER A 47 -7.37 1.90 5.95
C SER A 47 -7.43 0.90 4.81
N ILE A 48 -6.44 0.01 4.75
CA ILE A 48 -6.28 -0.99 3.70
C ILE A 48 -6.03 -2.35 4.39
N PRO A 49 -6.61 -3.46 3.92
CA PRO A 49 -6.29 -4.79 4.41
C PRO A 49 -4.79 -5.09 4.29
N ALA A 50 -4.17 -5.64 5.33
CA ALA A 50 -2.75 -5.99 5.30
C ALA A 50 -2.42 -7.02 4.20
N SER A 51 -3.39 -7.84 3.80
CA SER A 51 -3.29 -8.79 2.68
C SER A 51 -3.18 -8.12 1.31
N GLU A 52 -3.68 -6.89 1.18
CA GLU A 52 -3.66 -6.09 -0.06
C GLU A 52 -2.48 -5.11 -0.08
N ILE A 53 -1.57 -5.21 0.90
CA ILE A 53 -0.40 -4.34 1.01
C ILE A 53 0.86 -5.10 0.63
N ILE A 54 1.67 -4.50 -0.24
CA ILE A 54 3.03 -4.94 -0.50
C ILE A 54 4.02 -3.90 -0.01
N LYS A 55 5.06 -4.32 0.72
CA LYS A 55 6.17 -3.44 1.10
C LYS A 55 6.89 -2.93 -0.16
N GLY A 56 6.90 -1.61 -0.33
CA GLY A 56 7.36 -0.87 -1.50
C GLY A 56 8.87 -0.93 -1.75
N THR A 57 9.61 -1.81 -1.07
CA THR A 57 10.97 -2.20 -1.46
C THR A 57 10.97 -2.97 -2.78
N THR A 58 9.82 -3.52 -3.17
CA THR A 58 9.61 -4.05 -4.53
C THR A 58 9.15 -2.91 -5.43
N VAL A 59 10.11 -2.27 -6.10
CA VAL A 59 9.80 -1.49 -7.31
C VAL A 59 9.07 -2.45 -8.25
N ILE A 60 7.76 -2.26 -8.43
CA ILE A 60 7.04 -2.91 -9.53
C ILE A 60 7.54 -2.22 -10.79
N LYS A 61 8.64 -2.71 -11.36
CA LYS A 61 9.11 -2.34 -12.70
C LYS A 61 7.98 -2.71 -13.68
N GLY A 62 7.06 -1.79 -13.95
CA GLY A 62 5.97 -2.02 -14.89
C GLY A 62 4.76 -1.09 -14.79
N TYR A 63 4.48 -0.45 -13.66
CA TYR A 63 3.37 0.52 -13.56
C TYR A 63 3.87 1.95 -13.83
N VAL A 64 4.37 2.17 -15.05
CA VAL A 64 4.43 3.51 -15.65
C VAL A 64 3.38 3.46 -16.73
N GLY A 65 2.31 4.25 -16.59
CA GLY A 65 1.19 4.27 -17.51
C GLY A 65 1.65 4.30 -18.97
N GLY A 66 1.13 3.35 -19.75
CA GLY A 66 1.12 3.39 -21.21
C GLY A 66 -0.29 3.63 -21.69
#